data_AF-A0A7J5EKH9-F1
#
_entry.id   AF-A0A7J5EKH9-F1
#
_cell.length_a   1.000
_cell.length_b   1.000
_cell.length_c   1.000
_cell.angle_alpha   90.00
_cell.angle_beta   90.00
_cell.angle_gamma   90.00
#
_symmetry.space_group_name_H-M   'P 1'
#
loop_
_entity.id
_entity.type
_entity.pdbx_description
1 polymer ?
#
loop_
_entity_poly.entity_id
_entity_poly.type
_entity_poly.pdbx_seq_one_letter_code
_entity_poly.pdbx_strand_id
1 'polypeptide(L)' 'MTNALADDVGQVLWVGFHGTSVPERLRAQIAAAEVGVVVVFKRNLVVQVV' A
#
# COMPACT_ATOMS: atom_id res chain seq x y z
N MET A 1 -6.22 -0.27 22.24
CA MET A 1 -6.69 -1.65 22.00
C MET A 1 -6.71 -1.82 20.51
N THR A 2 -5.82 -2.66 19.98
CA THR A 2 -5.81 -3.03 18.56
C THR A 2 -7.13 -3.72 18.24
N ASN A 3 -7.76 -3.33 17.13
CA ASN A 3 -9.00 -3.94 16.68
C ASN A 3 -8.61 -5.17 15.87
N ALA A 4 -8.34 -6.29 16.56
CA ALA A 4 -7.68 -7.47 16.00
C ALA A 4 -8.27 -7.95 14.67
N LEU A 5 -9.59 -7.84 14.49
CA LEU A 5 -10.25 -8.17 13.23
C LEU A 5 -9.86 -7.21 12.09
N ALA A 6 -9.77 -5.91 12.35
CA ALA A 6 -9.37 -4.93 11.34
C ALA A 6 -7.92 -5.16 10.90
N ASP A 7 -7.04 -5.51 11.85
CA ASP A 7 -5.64 -5.83 11.57
C ASP A 7 -5.54 -7.09 10.68
N ASP A 8 -6.30 -8.15 11.01
CA ASP A 8 -6.36 -9.39 10.22
C ASP A 8 -6.95 -9.18 8.83
N VAL A 9 -8.01 -8.38 8.72
CA VAL A 9 -8.63 -8.03 7.43
C VAL A 9 -7.66 -7.23 6.58
N GLY A 10 -6.94 -6.27 7.17
CA GLY A 10 -5.95 -5.48 6.45
C GLY A 10 -4.92 -6.34 5.74
N GLN A 11 -4.47 -7.44 6.37
CA GLN A 11 -3.49 -8.37 5.79
C GLN A 11 -3.92 -8.99 4.46
N VAL A 12 -5.23 -9.16 4.24
CA VAL A 12 -5.76 -9.76 3.00
C VAL A 12 -6.11 -8.73 1.93
N LEU A 13 -6.01 -7.44 2.24
CA LEU A 13 -6.32 -6.36 1.29
C LEU A 13 -5.12 -6.00 0.42
N TRP A 14 -5.37 -5.97 -0.88
CA TRP A 14 -4.41 -5.65 -1.93
C TRP A 14 -4.85 -4.37 -2.63
N VAL A 15 -3.99 -3.35 -2.64
CA VAL A 15 -4.34 -2.05 -3.23
C VAL A 15 -3.27 -1.57 -4.21
N GLY A 16 -3.68 -0.84 -5.23
CA GLY A 16 -2.78 -0.09 -6.10
C GLY A 16 -2.80 1.40 -5.79
N PHE A 17 -1.86 2.15 -6.37
CA PHE A 17 -1.86 3.61 -6.30
C PHE A 17 -1.43 4.24 -7.63
N HIS A 18 -1.52 5.57 -7.73
CA HIS A 18 -1.12 6.36 -8.89
C HIS A 18 0.12 7.19 -8.58
N GLY A 19 0.96 7.40 -9.59
CA GLY A 19 2.22 8.13 -9.47
C GLY A 19 3.40 7.24 -9.08
N THR A 20 4.60 7.80 -9.19
CA THR A 20 5.88 7.12 -8.93
C THR A 20 6.36 7.26 -7.49
N SER A 21 5.68 8.05 -6.67
CA SER A 21 5.91 8.18 -5.24
C SER A 21 4.72 7.64 -4.45
N VAL A 22 4.98 7.03 -3.28
CA VAL A 22 3.94 6.52 -2.39
C VAL A 22 3.17 7.70 -1.78
N PRO A 23 1.83 7.80 -1.98
CA PRO A 23 1.03 8.85 -1.38
C PRO A 23 1.05 8.80 0.15
N GLU A 24 1.05 9.96 0.82
CA GLU A 24 1.07 10.03 2.29
C GLU A 24 -0.09 9.26 2.93
N ARG A 25 -1.28 9.34 2.34
CA ARG A 25 -2.44 8.57 2.79
C ARG A 25 -2.16 7.06 2.76
N LEU A 26 -1.60 6.53 1.68
CA LEU A 26 -1.30 5.10 1.57
C LEU A 26 -0.25 4.68 2.61
N ARG A 27 0.77 5.53 2.84
CA ARG A 27 1.75 5.30 3.91
C ARG A 27 1.09 5.19 5.28
N ALA A 28 0.13 6.07 5.58
CA ALA A 28 -0.61 6.04 6.85
C ALA A 28 -1.43 4.75 7.00
N GLN A 29 -2.10 4.29 5.94
CA GLN A 29 -2.89 3.06 5.94
C GLN A 29 -2.02 1.81 6.18
N ILE A 30 -0.83 1.75 5.58
CA ILE A 30 0.14 0.68 5.84
C ILE A 30 0.59 0.71 7.30
N ALA A 31 0.93 1.90 7.83
CA ALA A 31 1.37 2.04 9.22
C ALA A 31 0.29 1.66 10.24
N ALA A 32 -0.98 1.81 9.87
CA ALA A 32 -2.14 1.43 10.66
C ALA A 32 -2.58 -0.04 10.44
N ALA A 33 -1.82 -0.84 9.69
CA ALA A 33 -2.16 -2.23 9.34
C ALA A 33 -3.49 -2.40 8.57
N GLU A 34 -4.00 -1.34 7.94
CA GLU A 34 -5.26 -1.37 7.18
C GLU A 34 -5.11 -2.00 5.79
N VAL A 35 -3.86 -2.21 5.33
CA VAL A 35 -3.51 -2.80 4.04
C VAL A 35 -2.26 -3.67 4.20
N GLY A 36 -2.32 -4.90 3.71
CA GLY A 36 -1.23 -5.88 3.77
C GLY A 36 -0.35 -5.87 2.52
N VAL A 37 -0.93 -5.59 1.33
CA VAL A 37 -0.19 -5.62 0.07
C VAL A 37 -0.43 -4.37 -0.77
N VAL A 38 0.66 -3.76 -1.24
CA VAL A 38 0.63 -2.73 -2.27
C VAL A 38 1.12 -3.31 -3.59
N VAL A 39 0.25 -3.30 -4.59
CA VAL A 39 0.55 -3.77 -5.94
C VAL A 39 1.09 -2.61 -6.77
N VAL A 40 2.31 -2.77 -7.24
CA VAL A 40 2.99 -1.81 -8.12
C VAL A 40 2.68 -2.14 -9.58
N PHE A 41 2.28 -1.13 -10.35
CA PHE A 41 2.01 -1.23 -11.79
C PHE A 41 3.04 -0.40 -12.57
N LYS A 42 3.06 -0.53 -13.91
CA LYS A 42 3.95 0.24 -14.80
C LYS A 42 3.95 1.75 -14.48
N ARG A 43 2.79 2.32 -14.17
CA ARG A 43 2.62 3.75 -13.82
C ARG A 43 3.34 4.19 -12.54
N ASN A 44 3.83 3.25 -11.74
CA ASN A 44 4.50 3.49 -10.48
C ASN A 44 6.03 3.37 -10.60
N LEU A 45 6.55 2.98 -11.77
CA LEU A 45 7.97 2.72 -11.97
C LEU A 45 8.64 3.86 -12.75
N VAL A 46 9.79 4.33 -12.25
CA VAL A 46 10.75 5.13 -13.02
C VAL A 46 11.83 4.17 -13.50
N VAL A 47 11.74 3.76 -14.77
CA VAL A 47 12.70 2.84 -15.39
C VAL A 47 13.76 3.66 -16.11
N GLN A 48 15.02 3.49 -15.74
CA GLN A 48 16.15 4.02 -16.48
C GLN A 48 16.75 2.91 -17.33
N VAL A 49 16.89 3.17 -18.63
CA VAL A 49 17.59 2.27 -19.56
C VAL A 49 19.01 2.78 -19.69
N VAL A 50 19.98 1.91 -19.38
CA VAL A 50 21.42 2.15 -19.54
C VAL A 50 21.83 1.65 -20.92
#